data_AF-A0A0R1XYK1-F1
#
_entry.id   AF-A0A0R1XYK1-F1
#
_cell.length_a   1.000
_cell.length_b   1.000
_cell.length_c   1.000
_cell.angle_alpha   90.00
_cell.angle_beta   90.00
_cell.angle_gamma   90.00
#
_symmetry.space_group_name_H-M   'P 1'
#
loop_
_entity.id
_entity.type
_entity.pdbx_description
1 polymer ?
#
loop_
_entity_poly.entity_id
_entity_poly.type
_entity_poly.pdbx_seq_one_letter_code
_entity_poly.pdbx_strand_id
1 'polypeptide(L)' 'MKCDGCAENVHKAFSALDGVEKVSVNLKKQEAKITGDVDDASFATALTGTHYSVVNVETK' A
#
# COMPACT_ATOMS: atom_id res chain seq x y z
N MET A 1 15.51 14.38 -3.26
CA MET A 1 15.71 13.66 -1.98
C MET A 1 14.53 12.71 -1.83
N LYS A 2 14.62 11.55 -2.51
CA LYS A 2 14.81 10.20 -1.91
C LYS A 2 13.70 9.85 -0.91
N CYS A 3 12.54 9.60 -1.49
CA CYS A 3 11.30 9.10 -0.87
C CYS A 3 11.45 7.68 -0.29
N ASP A 4 12.64 7.25 0.16
CA ASP A 4 12.84 5.94 0.78
C ASP A 4 11.87 5.76 1.97
N GLY A 5 11.67 6.81 2.76
CA GLY A 5 10.70 6.80 3.86
C GLY A 5 9.23 6.71 3.41
N CYS A 6 8.86 7.15 2.20
CA CYS A 6 7.48 7.08 1.77
C CYS A 6 7.04 5.66 1.43
N ALA A 7 7.89 4.86 0.77
CA ALA A 7 7.54 3.46 0.49
C ALA A 7 7.52 2.63 1.76
N GLU A 8 8.43 2.86 2.71
CA GLU A 8 8.41 2.17 3.99
C GLU A 8 7.18 2.53 4.82
N ASN A 9 6.78 3.81 4.84
CA ASN A 9 5.58 4.24 5.55
C ASN A 9 4.32 3.62 4.95
N VAL A 10 4.22 3.61 3.62
CA VAL A 10 3.12 2.98 2.88
C VAL A 10 3.09 1.47 3.13
N HIS A 11 4.24 0.79 3.08
CA HIS A 11 4.34 -0.64 3.38
C HIS A 11 3.89 -0.95 4.81
N LYS A 12 4.36 -0.19 5.81
CA LYS A 12 3.96 -0.37 7.21
C LYS A 12 2.48 -0.09 7.43
N ALA A 13 1.93 0.95 6.81
CA ALA A 13 0.51 1.29 6.92
C ALA A 13 -0.37 0.15 6.36
N PHE A 14 0.00 -0.42 5.22
CA PHE A 14 -0.74 -1.54 4.63
C PHE A 14 -0.53 -2.86 5.38
N SER A 15 0.69 -3.17 5.82
CA SER A 15 0.92 -4.38 6.64
C SER A 15 0.25 -4.32 8.01
N ALA A 16 -0.19 -3.14 8.47
CA ALA A 16 -0.95 -2.98 9.69
C ALA A 16 -2.47 -3.14 9.50
N LEU A 17 -2.96 -3.26 8.25
CA LEU A 17 -4.37 -3.50 7.98
C LEU A 17 -4.70 -4.98 8.24
N ASP A 18 -5.79 -5.21 8.97
CA ASP A 18 -6.37 -6.54 9.14
C ASP A 18 -6.78 -7.11 7.77
N GLY A 19 -6.41 -8.38 7.53
CA GLY A 19 -6.67 -9.08 6.27
C GLY A 19 -5.57 -8.96 5.22
N VAL A 20 -4.52 -8.17 5.46
CA VAL A 20 -3.35 -8.09 4.56
C VAL A 20 -2.41 -9.28 4.78
N GLU A 21 -2.22 -10.09 3.75
CA GLU A 21 -1.27 -11.20 3.75
C GLU A 21 0.10 -10.78 3.20
N LYS A 22 0.11 -9.93 2.15
CA LYS A 22 1.35 -9.53 1.48
C LYS A 22 1.26 -8.11 0.93
N VAL A 23 2.32 -7.35 1.13
CA VAL A 23 2.48 -5.99 0.58
C VAL A 23 3.72 -5.93 -0.29
N SER A 24 3.63 -5.28 -1.44
CA SER A 24 4.74 -5.04 -2.35
C SER A 24 4.65 -3.63 -2.91
N VAL A 25 5.58 -2.77 -2.52
CA VAL A 25 5.63 -1.37 -2.98
C VAL A 25 6.68 -1.24 -4.08
N ASN A 26 6.27 -0.70 -5.22
CA ASN A 26 7.12 -0.47 -6.37
C ASN A 26 7.45 1.02 -6.50
N LEU A 27 8.59 1.42 -5.91
CA LEU A 27 9.12 2.78 -5.99
C LEU A 27 9.33 3.29 -7.42
N LYS A 28 9.71 2.41 -8.36
CA LYS A 28 9.95 2.80 -9.76
C LYS A 28 8.68 3.25 -10.47
N LYS A 29 7.53 2.70 -10.07
CA LYS A 29 6.22 2.99 -10.67
C LYS A 29 5.30 3.79 -9.75
N GLN A 30 5.70 4.01 -8.50
CA GLN A 30 4.88 4.63 -7.46
C GLN A 30 3.57 3.85 -7.19
N GLU A 31 3.65 2.53 -7.28
CA GLU A 31 2.52 1.61 -7.18
C GLU A 31 2.66 0.73 -5.94
N ALA A 32 1.56 0.46 -5.24
CA ALA A 32 1.51 -0.56 -4.20
C ALA A 32 0.60 -1.71 -4.64
N LYS A 33 1.10 -2.94 -4.47
CA LYS A 33 0.37 -4.18 -4.71
C LYS A 33 0.15 -4.88 -3.38
N ILE A 34 -1.10 -5.19 -3.09
CA ILE A 34 -1.48 -5.83 -1.83
C ILE A 34 -2.26 -7.10 -2.15
N THR A 35 -1.99 -8.15 -1.39
CA THR A 35 -2.67 -9.44 -1.45
C THR A 35 -3.30 -9.72 -0.09
N GLY A 36 -4.58 -9.99 -0.07
CA GLY A 36 -5.35 -10.22 1.16
C GLY A 36 -6.82 -9.88 1.01
N ASP A 37 -7.57 -10.09 2.08
CA ASP A 37 -9.00 -9.76 2.18
C ASP A 37 -9.14 -8.43 2.93
N VAL A 38 -9.05 -7.33 2.20
CA VAL A 38 -9.06 -5.98 2.78
C VAL A 38 -9.74 -5.00 1.85
N ASP A 39 -10.59 -4.16 2.42
CA ASP A 39 -11.38 -3.17 1.69
C ASP A 39 -10.55 -2.06 1.05
N ASP A 40 -10.94 -1.65 -0.17
CA ASP A 40 -10.42 -0.48 -0.89
C ASP A 40 -10.48 0.81 -0.06
N ALA A 41 -11.48 0.95 0.81
CA ALA A 41 -11.63 2.10 1.69
C ALA A 41 -10.50 2.22 2.73
N SER A 42 -10.03 1.08 3.25
CA SER A 42 -8.90 1.03 4.19
C SER A 42 -7.60 1.46 3.51
N PHE A 43 -7.43 1.09 2.24
CA PHE A 43 -6.29 1.51 1.43
C PHE A 43 -6.29 3.00 1.10
N ALA A 44 -7.43 3.55 0.67
CA ALA A 44 -7.57 4.97 0.39
C ALA A 44 -7.21 5.82 1.63
N THR A 45 -7.62 5.36 2.81
CA THR A 45 -7.30 6.01 4.08
C THR A 45 -5.81 5.95 4.39
N ALA A 46 -5.18 4.77 4.24
CA ALA A 46 -3.74 4.61 4.45
C ALA A 46 -2.87 5.40 3.44
N LEU A 47 -3.41 5.70 2.26
CA LEU A 47 -2.76 6.54 1.25
C LEU A 47 -2.97 8.05 1.45
N THR A 48 -3.90 8.45 2.32
CA THR A 48 -4.25 9.86 2.53
C THR A 48 -3.02 10.62 3.04
N GLY A 49 -2.50 11.55 2.22
CA GLY A 49 -1.25 12.27 2.50
C GLY A 49 -0.01 11.72 1.79
N THR A 50 -0.16 10.70 0.93
CA THR A 50 0.91 10.17 0.08
C THR A 50 0.61 10.41 -1.40
N HIS A 51 1.65 10.40 -2.23
CA HIS A 51 1.53 10.49 -3.68
C HIS A 51 1.40 9.12 -4.37
N TYR A 52 1.06 8.06 -3.62
CA TYR A 52 0.97 6.70 -4.15
C TYR A 52 -0.47 6.37 -4.53
N SER A 53 -0.63 5.53 -5.56
CA SER A 53 -1.91 4.92 -5.91
C SER A 53 -1.82 3.41 -5.77
N VAL A 54 -2.85 2.81 -5.15
CA VAL A 54 -3.04 1.37 -5.16
C VAL A 54 -3.60 1.02 -6.54
N VAL A 55 -2.88 0.19 -7.27
CA VAL A 55 -3.26 -0.20 -8.64
C VAL A 55 -3.88 -1.57 -8.71
N ASN A 56 -3.58 -2.45 -7.75
CA ASN A 56 -4.12 -3.80 -7.69
C ASN A 56 -4.25 -4.26 -6.23
N VAL A 57 -5.48 -4.58 -5.83
CA VAL A 57 -5.78 -5.43 -4.67
C VAL A 57 -6.09 -6.81 -5.25
N GLU A 58 -5.24 -7.79 -4.99
CA GLU A 58 -5.55 -9.19 -5.30
C GLU A 58 -6.18 -9.83 -4.07
N THR A 59 -7.50 -9.88 -4.06
CA THR A 59 -8.28 -10.75 -3.17
C THR A 59 -8.16 -12.20 -3.65
N LYS A 60 -7.96 -13.12 -2.71
CA LYS A 60 -7.85 -14.56 -2.98
C LYS A 60 -9.19 -15.26 -2.84
#